data_AF-A0A661D783-F1
#
_entry.id   AF-A0A661D783-F1
#
_cell.length_a   1.000
_cell.length_b   1.000
_cell.length_c   1.000
_cell.angle_alpha   90.00
_cell.angle_beta   90.00
_cell.angle_gamma   90.00
#
_symmetry.space_group_name_H-M   'P 1'
#
loop_
_entity.id
_entity.type
_entity.pdbx_description
1 polymer ?
#
loop_
_entity_poly.entity_id
_entity_poly.type
_entity_poly.pdbx_seq_one_letter_code
_entity_poly.pdbx_strand_id
1 'polypeptide(L)' 'ITLLGRGGSDYSAAAIARCISANALDVWKDVDGYLSADPKSVKHARRIERLGYSEAAELSYFGAQILHPRTVV' A
#
# COMPACT_ATOMS: atom_id res chain seq x y z
N ILE A 1 18.98 -4.02 -18.98
CA ILE A 1 18.44 -3.56 -17.67
C ILE A 1 16.94 -3.43 -17.84
N THR A 2 16.14 -3.97 -16.91
CA THR A 2 14.66 -3.96 -16.96
C THR A 2 14.11 -3.32 -15.69
N LEU A 3 13.01 -2.58 -15.80
CA LEU A 3 12.35 -1.91 -14.67
C LEU A 3 10.99 -2.55 -14.38
N LEU A 4 10.55 -2.51 -13.12
CA LEU A 4 9.26 -3.08 -12.66
C LEU A 4 8.05 -2.13 -12.88
N GLY A 5 8.31 -0.92 -13.38
CA GLY A 5 7.31 0.12 -13.56
C GLY A 5 7.00 0.89 -12.27
N ARG A 6 5.90 1.66 -12.28
CA ARG A 6 5.43 2.44 -11.13
C ARG A 6 5.20 1.52 -9.93
N GLY A 7 5.62 1.94 -8.74
CA GLY A 7 5.53 1.12 -7.52
C GLY A 7 6.54 -0.03 -7.44
N GLY A 8 7.53 -0.06 -8.33
CA GLY A 8 8.54 -1.12 -8.37
C GLY A 8 9.37 -1.24 -7.08
N SER A 9 9.55 -0.16 -6.32
CA SER A 9 10.20 -0.18 -5.00
C SER A 9 9.39 -1.00 -4.01
N ASP A 10 8.10 -0.74 -3.92
CA ASP A 10 7.19 -1.41 -2.99
C ASP A 10 7.11 -2.89 -3.36
N TYR A 11 7.00 -3.20 -4.66
CA TYR A 11 6.96 -4.57 -5.16
C TYR A 11 8.28 -5.32 -4.88
N SER A 12 9.43 -4.67 -5.10
CA SER A 12 10.74 -5.26 -4.79
C SER A 12 10.88 -5.56 -3.30
N ALA A 13 10.47 -4.63 -2.44
CA ALA A 13 10.53 -4.80 -1.00
C ALA A 13 9.66 -5.97 -0.52
N ALA A 14 8.42 -6.09 -1.04
CA ALA A 14 7.54 -7.23 -0.75
C ALA A 14 8.12 -8.57 -1.23
N ALA A 15 8.68 -8.61 -2.44
CA ALA A 15 9.31 -9.81 -2.97
C ALA A 15 10.51 -10.26 -2.11
N ILE A 16 11.38 -9.32 -1.72
CA ILE A 16 12.53 -9.62 -0.86
C ILE A 16 12.09 -10.09 0.53
N ALA A 17 11.12 -9.39 1.15
CA ALA A 17 10.56 -9.77 2.45
C ALA A 17 10.03 -11.22 2.42
N ARG A 18 9.33 -11.59 1.34
CA ARG A 18 8.83 -12.96 1.14
C ARG A 18 9.95 -13.98 0.95
N CYS A 19 11.02 -13.65 0.23
CA CYS A 19 12.17 -14.53 0.00
C CYS A 19 12.95 -14.83 1.28
N ILE A 20 13.07 -13.84 2.18
CA ILE A 20 13.78 -14.01 3.47
C ILE A 20 12.86 -14.46 4.61
N SER A 21 11.58 -14.70 4.34
CA SER A 21 10.57 -15.02 5.36
C SER A 21 10.50 -13.98 6.49
N ALA A 22 10.57 -12.70 6.13
CA ALA A 22 10.47 -11.61 7.09
C ALA A 22 9.11 -11.65 7.82
N ASN A 23 9.12 -11.34 9.11
CA ASN A 23 7.90 -11.27 9.92
C ASN A 23 6.99 -10.10 9.55
N ALA A 24 7.55 -9.01 9.02
CA ALA A 24 6.83 -7.81 8.62
C ALA A 24 7.59 -7.05 7.53
N LEU A 25 6.87 -6.20 6.80
CA LEU A 25 7.41 -5.21 5.87
C LEU A 25 6.82 -3.84 6.20
N ASP A 26 7.69 -2.89 6.54
CA ASP A 26 7.28 -1.50 6.77
C ASP A 26 7.57 -0.66 5.52
N VAL A 27 6.52 -0.03 5.00
CA VAL A 27 6.61 0.88 3.86
C VAL A 27 6.34 2.30 4.32
N TRP A 28 7.36 3.15 4.24
CA TRP A 28 7.28 4.56 4.62
C TRP A 28 6.77 5.39 3.45
N LYS A 29 5.78 6.25 3.71
CA LYS A 29 5.15 7.15 2.72
C LYS A 29 4.91 8.52 3.36
N ASP A 30 4.81 9.54 2.52
CA ASP A 30 4.54 10.93 2.96
C ASP A 30 3.03 11.19 3.19
N VAL A 31 2.26 10.15 3.49
CA VAL A 31 0.82 10.19 3.75
C VAL A 31 0.49 9.38 4.99
N ASP A 32 -0.61 9.72 5.67
CA ASP A 32 -1.03 9.11 6.94
C ASP A 32 -1.60 7.68 6.85
N GLY A 33 -1.12 6.90 5.88
CA GLY A 33 -1.65 5.58 5.56
C GLY A 33 -3.07 5.65 4.99
N TYR A 34 -3.79 4.53 5.08
CA TYR A 34 -5.15 4.45 4.56
C TYR A 34 -6.12 5.24 5.44
N LEU A 35 -6.99 5.99 4.78
CA LEU A 35 -8.07 6.74 5.41
C LEU A 35 -9.42 6.16 4.97
N SER A 36 -10.45 6.35 5.79
CA SER A 36 -11.81 5.86 5.54
C SER A 36 -12.48 6.48 4.30
N ALA A 37 -11.97 7.62 3.82
CA ALA A 37 -12.42 8.33 2.63
C ALA A 37 -11.31 9.32 2.18
N ASP A 38 -11.45 9.91 0.98
CA ASP A 38 -10.58 11.00 0.56
C ASP A 38 -10.77 12.21 1.51
N PRO A 39 -9.72 12.65 2.24
CA PRO A 39 -9.82 13.77 3.18
C PRO A 39 -10.14 15.10 2.48
N LYS A 40 -9.89 15.23 1.17
CA LYS A 40 -10.29 16.41 0.39
C LYS A 40 -11.80 16.50 0.20
N SER A 41 -12.49 15.37 0.17
CA SER A 41 -13.95 15.29 0.02
C SER A 41 -14.65 15.16 1.37
N VAL A 42 -14.04 14.47 2.34
CA VAL A 42 -14.63 14.16 3.65
C VAL A 42 -13.75 14.70 4.77
N LYS A 43 -14.17 15.82 5.38
CA LYS A 43 -13.41 16.51 6.45
C LYS A 43 -13.12 15.66 7.70
N HIS A 44 -13.92 14.62 7.94
CA HIS A 44 -13.79 13.75 9.11
C HIS A 44 -13.31 12.34 8.72
N ALA A 45 -12.58 12.20 7.60
CA ALA A 45 -11.93 10.95 7.24
C ALA A 45 -11.02 10.48 8.37
N ARG A 46 -11.11 9.19 8.73
CA ARG A 46 -10.37 8.61 9.85
C ARG A 46 -9.31 7.65 9.34
N ARG A 47 -8.17 7.59 10.03
CA ARG A 47 -7.13 6.61 9.74
C ARG A 47 -7.65 5.20 10.00
N ILE A 48 -7.34 4.29 9.08
CA ILE A 48 -7.61 2.86 9.21
C ILE A 48 -6.35 2.20 9.77
N GLU A 49 -6.44 1.68 10.99
CA GLU A 49 -5.28 1.09 11.68
C GLU A 49 -4.92 -0.31 11.16
N ARG A 50 -5.91 -1.07 10.68
CA ARG A 50 -5.73 -2.45 10.19
C ARG A 50 -6.62 -2.67 8.98
N LEU A 51 -6.05 -3.29 7.95
CA LEU A 51 -6.73 -3.69 6.72
C LEU A 51 -6.30 -5.11 6.37
N GLY A 52 -7.24 -5.91 5.86
CA GLY A 52 -6.90 -7.14 5.15
C GLY A 52 -6.21 -6.83 3.83
N TYR A 53 -5.43 -7.80 3.32
CA TYR A 53 -4.75 -7.67 2.03
C TYR A 53 -5.72 -7.34 0.88
N SER A 54 -6.86 -8.03 0.82
CA SER A 54 -7.89 -7.78 -0.21
C SER A 54 -8.46 -6.37 -0.13
N GLU A 55 -8.75 -5.86 1.06
CA GLU A 55 -9.29 -4.51 1.26
C GLU A 55 -8.28 -3.44 0.84
N ALA A 56 -7.01 -3.61 1.24
CA ALA A 56 -5.93 -2.72 0.86
C ALA A 56 -5.67 -2.74 -0.66
N ALA A 57 -5.80 -3.90 -1.32
CA ALA A 57 -5.69 -4.03 -2.77
C ALA A 57 -6.81 -3.29 -3.50
N GLU A 58 -8.06 -3.46 -3.07
CA GLU A 58 -9.23 -2.75 -3.63
C GLU A 58 -9.11 -1.23 -3.43
N LEU A 59 -8.74 -0.77 -2.23
CA LEU A 59 -8.52 0.65 -1.96
C LEU A 59 -7.40 1.22 -2.84
N SER A 60 -6.30 0.48 -2.99
CA SER A 60 -5.18 0.86 -3.87
C SER A 60 -5.58 0.94 -5.34
N TYR A 61 -6.50 0.08 -5.77
CA TYR A 61 -7.02 0.05 -7.13
C TYR A 61 -7.95 1.24 -7.41
N PHE A 62 -8.86 1.56 -6.48
CA PHE A 62 -9.91 2.56 -6.68
C PHE A 62 -9.52 4.01 -6.35
N GLY A 63 -8.32 4.27 -5.81
CA GLY A 63 -7.80 5.63 -5.73
C GLY A 63 -6.93 5.96 -4.53
N ALA A 64 -6.83 5.09 -3.53
CA ALA A 64 -5.90 5.27 -2.42
C ALA A 64 -4.49 4.86 -2.87
N GLN A 65 -3.78 5.75 -3.59
CA GLN A 65 -2.44 5.52 -4.17
C GLN A 65 -1.32 5.41 -3.12
N ILE A 66 -1.46 4.50 -2.16
CA ILE A 66 -0.54 4.29 -1.05
C ILE A 66 0.40 3.14 -1.39
N LEU A 67 -0.13 2.01 -1.86
CA LEU A 67 0.64 0.88 -2.35
C LEU A 67 0.29 0.60 -3.81
N HIS A 68 1.25 0.05 -4.55
CA HIS A 68 0.92 -0.51 -5.84
C HIS A 68 0.09 -1.79 -5.65
N PRO A 69 -1.01 -2.02 -6.39
CA PRO A 69 -1.86 -3.20 -6.19
C PRO A 69 -1.09 -4.54 -6.24
N ARG A 70 -0.12 -4.65 -7.17
CA ARG A 70 0.79 -5.82 -7.27
C ARG A 70 1.66 -6.08 -6.04
N THR A 71 1.80 -5.12 -5.12
CA THR A 71 2.55 -5.29 -3.86
C THR A 71 1.72 -6.01 -2.80
N VAL A 72 0.39 -5.98 -2.91
CA VAL A 72 -0.57 -6.43 -1.89
C VAL A 72 -1.19 -7.79 -2.28
N VAL A 73 -0.40 -8.67 -2.90
CA VAL A 73 -0.84 -9.99 -3.41
C VAL A 73 -0.21 -11.11 -2.61
#